data_AF-A0A2J4JLK1-F1
#
_entry.id   AF-A0A2J4JLK1-F1
#
_cell.length_a   1.000
_cell.length_b   1.000
_cell.length_c   1.000
_cell.angle_alpha   90.00
_cell.angle_beta   90.00
_cell.angle_gamma   90.00
#
_symmetry.space_group_name_H-M   'P 1'
#
loop_
_entity.id
_entity.type
_entity.pdbx_description
1 polymer ?
#
loop_
_entity_poly.entity_id
_entity_poly.type
_entity_poly.pdbx_seq_one_letter_code
_entity_poly.pdbx_strand_id
1 'polypeptide(L)'
;MKMNRNEMEALYAFGCPNLKATVERLRMVAALAPDPAAKKLFYMLSVKLSAEGVERWYRCFYRKLRVLKDHREGCYDETDED
;
A
#
# COMPACT_ATOMS: atom_id res chain seq x y z
N MET A 1 -0.84 3.64 -14.88
CA MET A 1 0.11 2.81 -14.10
C MET A 1 -0.65 1.66 -13.44
N LYS A 2 -0.08 0.45 -13.39
CA LYS A 2 -0.71 -0.74 -12.78
C LYS A 2 0.09 -1.16 -11.53
N MET A 3 -0.61 -1.44 -10.43
CA MET A 3 -0.03 -2.02 -9.21
C MET A 3 -0.29 -3.53 -9.16
N ASN A 4 0.69 -4.28 -8.67
CA ASN A 4 0.52 -5.71 -8.41
C ASN A 4 -0.07 -5.95 -7.00
N ARG A 5 -0.41 -7.19 -6.68
CA ARG A 5 -1.01 -7.55 -5.38
C ARG A 5 -0.13 -7.15 -4.21
N ASN A 6 1.16 -7.49 -4.22
CA ASN A 6 2.09 -7.18 -3.14
C ASN A 6 2.27 -5.67 -2.94
N GLU A 7 2.28 -4.90 -4.03
CA GLU A 7 2.30 -3.44 -3.96
C GLU A 7 1.03 -2.86 -3.35
N MET A 8 -0.14 -3.43 -3.68
CA MET A 8 -1.40 -3.03 -3.05
C MET A 8 -1.44 -3.39 -1.57
N GLU A 9 -0.97 -4.58 -1.17
CA GLU A 9 -0.88 -4.96 0.26
C GLU A 9 0.07 -4.03 1.02
N ALA A 10 1.26 -3.78 0.47
CA ALA A 10 2.22 -2.85 1.07
C ALA A 10 1.64 -1.43 1.18
N LEU A 11 0.90 -0.98 0.16
CA LEU A 11 0.26 0.33 0.21
C LEU A 11 -0.91 0.38 1.22
N TYR A 12 -1.67 -0.71 1.37
CA TYR A 12 -2.71 -0.80 2.39
C TYR A 12 -2.11 -0.72 3.80
N ALA A 13 -1.03 -1.49 4.06
CA ALA A 13 -0.38 -1.53 5.36
C ALA A 13 0.38 -0.24 5.72
N PHE A 14 1.15 0.33 4.77
CA PHE A 14 2.07 1.44 5.04
C PHE A 14 1.66 2.78 4.39
N GLY A 15 0.60 2.80 3.59
CA GLY A 15 0.14 4.02 2.93
C GLY A 15 -0.74 4.92 3.78
N CYS A 16 -1.02 6.10 3.27
CA CYS A 16 -2.01 7.04 3.79
C CYS A 16 -2.51 7.94 2.65
N PRO A 17 -3.58 8.75 2.82
CA PRO A 17 -4.09 9.62 1.77
C PRO A 17 -3.10 10.71 1.30
N ASN A 18 -2.00 10.94 2.04
CA ASN A 18 -0.94 11.88 1.68
C ASN A 18 0.17 11.15 0.91
N LEU A 19 0.30 11.44 -0.39
CA LEU A 19 1.28 10.80 -1.27
C LEU A 19 2.72 10.98 -0.78
N LYS A 20 3.10 12.20 -0.39
CA LYS A 20 4.47 12.51 0.03
C LYS A 20 4.83 11.71 1.28
N ALA A 21 3.94 11.70 2.28
CA ALA A 21 4.14 10.93 3.50
C ALA A 21 4.22 9.42 3.23
N THR A 22 3.41 8.89 2.29
CA THR A 22 3.51 7.49 1.90
C THR A 22 4.84 7.16 1.23
N VAL A 23 5.29 7.97 0.26
CA VAL A 23 6.58 7.75 -0.42
C VAL A 23 7.73 7.77 0.58
N GLU A 24 7.73 8.74 1.49
CA GLU A 24 8.73 8.85 2.54
C GLU A 24 8.73 7.64 3.48
N ARG A 25 7.55 7.22 3.96
CA ARG A 25 7.41 6.04 4.82
C ARG A 25 7.91 4.77 4.13
N LEU A 26 7.59 4.57 2.86
CA LEU A 26 8.05 3.41 2.10
C LEU A 26 9.58 3.38 1.97
N ARG A 27 10.23 4.53 1.77
CA ARG A 27 11.70 4.62 1.73
C ARG A 27 12.33 4.29 3.08
N MET A 28 11.75 4.77 4.18
CA MET A 28 12.20 4.43 5.53
C MET A 28 12.08 2.91 5.79
N VAL A 29 10.93 2.32 5.49
CA VAL A 29 10.72 0.87 5.66
C VAL A 29 11.67 0.07 4.76
N ALA A 30 11.93 0.51 3.53
CA ALA A 30 12.93 -0.13 2.66
C ALA A 30 14.34 -0.09 3.24
N ALA A 31 14.73 1.01 3.89
CA ALA A 31 16.04 1.16 4.52
C ALA A 31 16.21 0.24 5.73
N LEU A 32 15.12 0.03 6.50
CA LEU A 32 15.10 -0.82 7.69
C LEU A 32 14.94 -2.32 7.38
N ALA A 33 14.42 -2.68 6.21
CA ALA A 33 14.14 -4.07 5.86
C ALA A 33 15.44 -4.90 5.74
N PRO A 34 15.58 -5.99 6.54
CA PRO A 34 16.73 -6.88 6.44
C PRO A 34 16.63 -7.83 5.24
N ASP A 35 15.40 -8.19 4.85
CA ASP A 35 15.14 -9.03 3.68
C ASP A 35 15.31 -8.25 2.36
N PRO A 36 16.15 -8.73 1.43
CA PRO A 36 16.38 -8.05 0.15
C PRO A 36 15.13 -7.91 -0.72
N ALA A 37 14.22 -8.89 -0.68
CA ALA A 37 13.00 -8.84 -1.50
C ALA A 37 12.02 -7.79 -0.97
N ALA A 38 11.85 -7.70 0.35
CA ALA A 38 11.08 -6.67 1.02
C ALA A 38 11.65 -5.27 0.76
N LYS A 39 12.98 -5.11 0.92
CA LYS A 39 13.67 -3.85 0.57
C LYS A 39 13.36 -3.44 -0.87
N LYS A 40 13.51 -4.37 -1.83
CA LYS A 40 13.22 -4.10 -3.24
C LYS A 40 11.75 -3.72 -3.47
N LEU A 41 10.81 -4.42 -2.85
CA LEU A 41 9.38 -4.13 -2.96
C LEU A 41 9.06 -2.70 -2.51
N PHE A 42 9.46 -2.32 -1.29
CA PHE A 42 9.15 -0.99 -0.74
C PHE A 42 9.86 0.13 -1.52
N TYR A 43 11.12 -0.07 -1.88
CA TYR A 43 11.88 0.91 -2.65
C TYR A 43 11.27 1.14 -4.03
N MET A 44 11.01 0.06 -4.79
CA MET A 44 10.41 0.14 -6.12
C MET A 44 9.02 0.76 -6.07
N LEU A 45 8.21 0.44 -5.06
CA LEU A 45 6.91 1.06 -4.86
C LEU A 45 7.04 2.57 -4.60
N SER A 46 8.02 3.00 -3.79
CA SER A 46 8.27 4.42 -3.53
C SER A 46 8.66 5.18 -4.80
N VAL A 47 9.49 4.57 -5.66
CA VAL A 47 9.90 5.14 -6.95
C VAL A 47 8.70 5.24 -7.88
N LYS A 48 7.92 4.17 -7.97
CA LYS A 48 6.69 4.08 -8.75
C LYS A 48 5.69 5.19 -8.37
N LEU A 49 5.51 5.44 -7.08
CA LEU A 49 4.65 6.50 -6.56
C LEU A 49 5.23 7.92 -6.70
N SER A 50 6.53 8.05 -7.00
CA SER A 50 7.18 9.33 -7.27
C SER A 50 7.07 9.76 -8.72
N ALA A 51 6.40 8.97 -9.59
CA ALA A 51 6.20 9.32 -10.99
C ALA A 51 5.27 10.53 -11.15
N GLU A 52 5.50 11.32 -12.20
CA GLU A 52 4.70 12.50 -12.50
C GLU A 52 3.22 12.15 -12.72
N GLY A 53 2.32 12.98 -12.18
CA GLY A 53 0.87 12.82 -12.32
C GLY A 53 0.24 11.82 -11.35
N VAL A 54 1.02 11.14 -10.51
CA VAL A 54 0.51 10.24 -9.46
C VAL A 54 -0.32 11.01 -8.43
N GLU A 55 0.09 12.24 -8.10
CA GLU A 55 -0.60 13.11 -7.14
C GLU A 55 -2.06 13.39 -7.51
N ARG A 56 -2.40 13.37 -8.82
CA ARG A 56 -3.75 13.65 -9.32
C ARG A 56 -4.76 12.56 -8.97
N TRP A 57 -4.32 11.31 -8.86
CA TRP A 57 -5.21 10.15 -8.67
C TRP A 57 -4.95 9.36 -7.39
N TYR A 58 -3.77 9.50 -6.79
CA TYR A 58 -3.34 8.70 -5.64
C TYR A 58 -4.33 8.73 -4.47
N ARG A 59 -4.79 9.93 -4.09
CA ARG A 59 -5.70 10.10 -2.95
C ARG A 59 -7.01 9.33 -3.16
N CYS A 60 -7.58 9.41 -4.37
CA CYS A 60 -8.80 8.69 -4.72
C CYS A 60 -8.57 7.18 -4.79
N PHE A 61 -7.44 6.75 -5.36
CA PHE A 61 -7.07 5.35 -5.41
C PHE A 61 -6.88 4.75 -4.01
N TYR A 62 -6.15 5.41 -3.12
CA TYR A 62 -5.93 4.92 -1.76
C TYR A 62 -7.23 4.76 -0.98
N ARG A 63 -8.18 5.70 -1.14
CA ARG A 63 -9.52 5.57 -0.53
C ARG A 63 -10.28 4.36 -1.06
N LYS A 64 -10.25 4.12 -2.38
CA LYS A 64 -10.86 2.92 -2.99
C LYS A 64 -10.19 1.64 -2.49
N LEU A 65 -8.85 1.64 -2.39
CA LEU A 65 -8.09 0.50 -1.87
C LEU A 65 -8.52 0.15 -0.44
N ARG A 66 -8.70 1.16 0.43
CA ARG A 66 -9.20 0.97 1.80
C ARG A 66 -10.59 0.34 1.81
N VAL A 67 -11.55 0.93 1.11
CA VAL A 67 -12.92 0.40 1.01
C VAL A 67 -12.93 -1.04 0.49
N LEU A 68 -12.16 -1.35 -0.55
CA LEU A 68 -12.07 -2.71 -1.12
C LEU A 68 -11.48 -3.73 -0.15
N LYS A 69 -10.62 -3.29 0.77
CA LYS A 69 -9.94 -4.16 1.74
C LYS A 69 -10.75 -4.32 3.02
N ASP A 70 -11.32 -3.24 3.52
CA ASP A 70 -12.21 -3.25 4.68
C ASP A 70 -13.46 -4.11 4.40
N HIS A 71 -14.04 -4.03 3.19
CA HIS A 71 -15.13 -4.94 2.77
C HIS A 71 -14.71 -6.40 2.65
N ARG A 72 -13.42 -6.68 2.42
CA ARG A 72 -12.90 -8.05 2.32
C ARG A 72 -12.51 -8.62 3.69
N GLU A 73 -12.18 -7.75 4.64
CA GLU A 73 -11.93 -8.10 6.05
C GLU A 73 -13.24 -8.30 6.83
N GLY A 74 -14.35 -7.67 6.42
CA GLY A 74 -15.69 -7.90 6.99
C GLY A 74 -16.37 -9.24 6.62
N CYS A 75 -15.61 -10.26 6.21
CA CYS A 75 -16.09 -11.63 5.97
C CYS A 75 -15.44 -12.66 6.91
N TYR A 76 -14.99 -12.23 8.10
CA TYR A 76 -14.65 -13.10 9.22
C TYR A 76 -15.31 -12.58 10.49
N ASP A 77 -16.63 -12.70 10.54
CA ASP A 77 -17.42 -12.84 11.77
C ASP A 77 -18.56 -13.79 11.40
N GLU A 78 -18.81 -14.79 12.24
CA GLU A 78 -19.73 -15.94 12.04
C GLU A 78 -19.14 -17.13 11.24
N THR A 79 -18.22 -17.85 11.87
CA THR A 79 -18.36 -19.33 11.91
C THR A 79 -18.67 -19.71 13.34
N ASP A 80 -19.81 -20.36 13.45
CA ASP A 80 -20.61 -20.62 14.63
C ASP A 80 -19.85 -21.32 15.77
N GLU A 81 -20.27 -21.00 16.99
CA GLU A 81 -20.18 -21.90 18.13
C GLU A 81 -20.82 -23.24 17.77
N ASP A 82 -20.09 -24.35 17.97
CA ASP A 82 -20.61 -25.68 18.29
C ASP A 82 -19.52 -26.48 19.04
#